data_AF-A0A7X3QGI5-F1
#
_entry.id   AF-A0A7X3QGI5-F1
#
_cell.length_a   1.000
_cell.length_b   1.000
_cell.length_c   1.000
_cell.angle_alpha   90.00
_cell.angle_beta   90.00
_cell.angle_gamma   90.00
#
_symmetry.space_group_name_H-M   'P 1'
#
loop_
_entity.id
_entity.type
_entity.pdbx_description
1 polymer ?
#
loop_
_entity_poly.entity_id
_entity_poly.type
_entity_poly.pdbx_seq_one_letter_code
_entity_poly.pdbx_strand_id
1 'polypeptide(L)'
;MPTKEKWNEYLKNVRRYVATGKLDKDEINYKLEIGRKLEHARRAFLAGDTKWPDLLKRALSGRYHPIAWRDADYFRKWLSRDQEAAREALRTIWTHANLRPGDIRAFSKQFPPDTGPGGAGTRLRTISVLLMALGPNRYPPYMVTASGKSLEKLSYADAPAGADEETLYGHAMAFLDELVSRAKEQRLERPANRLEAQSIVWV
;
A
#
# COMPACT_ATOMS: atom_id res chain seq x y z
N MET A 1 13.76 19.62 -4.15
CA MET A 1 14.49 18.34 -3.98
C MET A 1 15.21 18.38 -2.64
N PRO A 2 15.15 17.33 -1.81
CA PRO A 2 15.83 17.27 -0.51
C PRO A 2 17.34 17.49 -0.64
N THR A 3 17.96 18.12 0.37
CA THR A 3 19.43 18.27 0.39
C THR A 3 20.12 16.96 0.79
N LYS A 4 21.42 16.85 0.50
CA LYS A 4 22.24 15.69 0.86
C LYS A 4 22.29 15.50 2.38
N GLU A 5 22.34 16.58 3.14
CA GLU A 5 22.41 16.60 4.60
C GLU A 5 21.14 16.00 5.22
N LYS A 6 19.95 16.39 4.71
CA LYS A 6 18.67 15.85 5.18
C LYS A 6 18.56 14.34 4.93
N TRP A 7 18.98 13.89 3.75
CA TRP A 7 19.04 12.46 3.44
C TRP A 7 20.00 11.70 4.37
N ASN A 8 21.19 12.25 4.65
CA ASN A 8 22.15 11.63 5.56
C ASN A 8 21.58 11.48 6.99
N GLU A 9 20.93 12.52 7.51
CA GLU A 9 20.31 12.47 8.83
C GLU A 9 19.17 11.45 8.88
N TYR A 10 18.29 11.45 7.88
CA TYR A 10 17.20 10.49 7.79
C TYR A 10 17.71 9.05 7.74
N LEU A 11 18.71 8.77 6.88
CA LEU A 11 19.28 7.43 6.73
C LEU A 11 20.06 6.97 7.98
N LYS A 12 20.59 7.90 8.79
CA LYS A 12 21.15 7.58 10.11
C LYS A 12 20.08 7.05 11.06
N ASN A 13 18.89 7.64 11.06
CA ASN A 13 17.75 7.16 11.88
C ASN A 13 17.24 5.80 11.38
N VAL A 14 17.15 5.62 10.06
CA VAL A 14 16.86 4.32 9.43
C VAL A 14 17.82 3.25 9.91
N ARG A 15 19.15 3.50 9.83
CA ARG A 15 20.17 2.55 10.28
C ARG A 15 19.96 2.17 11.76
N ARG A 16 19.70 3.15 12.61
CA ARG A 16 19.47 2.93 14.04
C ARG A 16 18.23 2.07 14.29
N TYR A 17 17.13 2.34 13.58
CA TYR A 17 15.90 1.56 13.72
C TYR A 17 16.08 0.12 13.23
N VAL A 18 16.70 -0.09 12.06
CA VAL A 18 17.00 -1.42 11.51
C VAL A 18 17.85 -2.23 12.49
N ALA A 19 18.85 -1.61 13.11
CA ALA A 19 19.73 -2.26 14.09
C ALA A 19 18.99 -2.76 15.36
N THR A 20 17.76 -2.31 15.62
CA THR A 20 16.96 -2.83 16.74
C THR A 20 16.43 -4.25 16.50
N GLY A 21 16.49 -4.76 15.26
CA GLY A 21 15.92 -6.06 14.87
C GLY A 21 14.40 -6.12 14.88
N LYS A 22 13.71 -5.00 15.13
CA LYS A 22 12.25 -4.93 15.25
C LYS A 22 11.51 -4.85 13.92
N LEU A 23 12.16 -4.36 12.86
CA LEU A 23 11.54 -4.12 11.56
C LEU A 23 10.77 -5.34 11.03
N ASP A 24 11.37 -6.52 11.09
CA ASP A 24 10.72 -7.73 10.56
C ASP A 24 9.48 -8.14 11.36
N LYS A 25 9.65 -8.21 12.69
CA LYS A 25 8.58 -8.61 13.60
C LYS A 25 7.42 -7.61 13.61
N ASP A 26 7.75 -6.33 13.67
CA ASP A 26 6.76 -5.30 13.97
C ASP A 26 6.12 -4.76 12.69
N GLU A 27 6.78 -4.82 11.53
CA GLU A 27 6.29 -4.18 10.31
C GLU A 27 6.26 -5.06 9.06
N ILE A 28 7.18 -6.00 8.87
CA ILE A 28 7.25 -6.79 7.61
C ILE A 28 6.38 -8.03 7.67
N ASN A 29 6.52 -8.85 8.72
CA ASN A 29 5.96 -10.21 8.76
C ASN A 29 4.44 -10.24 8.61
N TYR A 30 3.73 -9.35 9.32
CA TYR A 30 2.27 -9.30 9.23
C TYR A 30 1.80 -8.80 7.85
N LYS A 31 2.50 -7.85 7.22
CA LYS A 31 2.17 -7.37 5.87
C LYS A 31 2.42 -8.46 4.82
N LEU A 32 3.48 -9.25 4.95
CA LEU A 32 3.73 -10.42 4.10
C LEU A 32 2.66 -11.49 4.28
N GLU A 33 2.16 -11.69 5.50
CA GLU A 33 1.03 -12.59 5.76
C GLU A 33 -0.26 -12.12 5.09
N ILE A 34 -0.60 -10.82 5.23
CA ILE A 34 -1.75 -10.23 4.54
C ILE A 34 -1.61 -10.38 3.03
N GLY A 35 -0.44 -10.08 2.47
CA GLY A 35 -0.14 -10.24 1.05
C GLY A 35 -0.37 -11.67 0.56
N ARG A 36 0.06 -12.69 1.33
CA ARG A 36 -0.20 -14.11 1.01
C ARG A 36 -1.69 -14.45 1.00
N LYS A 37 -2.46 -13.97 1.98
CA LYS A 37 -3.92 -14.19 2.02
C LYS A 37 -4.63 -13.53 0.84
N LEU A 38 -4.21 -12.32 0.47
CA LEU A 38 -4.75 -11.60 -0.68
C LEU A 38 -4.35 -12.24 -2.02
N GLU A 39 -3.12 -12.71 -2.16
CA GLU A 39 -2.66 -13.45 -3.33
C GLU A 39 -3.44 -14.76 -3.51
N HIS A 40 -3.74 -15.45 -2.40
CA HIS A 40 -4.63 -16.62 -2.42
C HIS A 40 -6.06 -16.27 -2.86
N ALA A 41 -6.63 -15.17 -2.36
CA ALA A 41 -7.95 -14.67 -2.79
C ALA A 41 -7.95 -14.29 -4.29
N ARG A 42 -6.89 -13.64 -4.77
CA ARG A 42 -6.71 -13.29 -6.18
C ARG A 42 -6.64 -14.53 -7.08
N ARG A 43 -5.93 -15.59 -6.66
CA ARG A 43 -5.88 -16.85 -7.43
C ARG A 43 -7.26 -17.47 -7.57
N ALA A 44 -8.03 -17.53 -6.48
CA ALA A 44 -9.42 -18.01 -6.53
C ALA A 44 -10.29 -17.15 -7.45
N PHE A 45 -10.14 -15.82 -7.37
CA PHE A 45 -10.84 -14.87 -8.25
C PHE A 45 -10.55 -15.12 -9.73
N LEU A 46 -9.27 -15.28 -10.11
CA LEU A 46 -8.86 -15.51 -11.50
C LEU A 46 -9.27 -16.90 -12.01
N ALA A 47 -9.36 -17.90 -11.12
CA ALA A 47 -9.84 -19.23 -11.46
C ALA A 47 -11.37 -19.31 -11.58
N GLY A 48 -12.10 -18.24 -11.27
CA GLY A 48 -13.56 -18.25 -11.23
C GLY A 48 -14.15 -19.02 -10.04
N ASP A 49 -13.36 -19.34 -9.01
CA ASP A 49 -13.80 -20.08 -7.83
C ASP A 49 -14.78 -19.25 -6.99
N THR A 50 -15.97 -19.79 -6.72
CA THR A 50 -17.03 -19.12 -5.94
C THR A 50 -16.61 -18.74 -4.51
N LYS A 51 -15.51 -19.29 -3.99
CA LYS A 51 -14.96 -18.98 -2.66
C LYS A 51 -14.13 -17.69 -2.60
N TRP A 52 -13.81 -17.06 -3.74
CA TRP A 52 -12.99 -15.84 -3.77
C TRP A 52 -13.51 -14.70 -2.85
N PRO A 53 -14.82 -14.44 -2.71
CA PRO A 53 -15.30 -13.36 -1.86
C PRO A 53 -14.99 -13.63 -0.39
N ASP A 54 -15.17 -14.88 0.07
CA ASP A 54 -14.92 -15.25 1.47
C ASP A 54 -13.43 -15.30 1.79
N LEU A 55 -12.60 -15.68 0.82
CA LEU A 55 -11.15 -15.57 0.93
C LEU A 55 -10.72 -14.12 1.09
N LEU A 56 -11.27 -13.21 0.28
CA LEU A 56 -10.97 -11.79 0.36
C LEU A 56 -11.45 -11.17 1.68
N LYS A 57 -12.69 -11.46 2.10
CA LYS A 57 -13.21 -11.00 3.41
C LYS A 57 -12.32 -11.46 4.56
N ARG A 58 -11.86 -12.71 4.54
CA ARG A 58 -10.94 -13.25 5.56
C ARG A 58 -9.57 -12.60 5.50
N ALA A 59 -9.03 -12.32 4.31
CA ALA A 59 -7.76 -11.63 4.15
C ALA A 59 -7.78 -10.22 4.76
N LEU A 60 -8.92 -9.53 4.65
CA LEU A 60 -9.18 -8.21 5.22
C LEU A 60 -9.67 -8.25 6.68
N SER A 61 -9.74 -9.45 7.28
CA SER A 61 -10.14 -9.64 8.67
C SER A 61 -8.91 -9.96 9.51
N GLY A 62 -8.55 -9.07 10.43
CA GLY A 62 -7.39 -9.26 11.29
C GLY A 62 -7.26 -8.14 12.32
N ARG A 63 -6.58 -8.43 13.42
CA ARG A 63 -6.31 -7.45 14.49
C ARG A 63 -5.27 -6.40 14.06
N TYR A 64 -4.30 -6.81 13.26
CA TYR A 64 -3.26 -5.93 12.69
C TYR A 64 -3.51 -5.79 11.20
N HIS A 65 -3.91 -4.60 10.78
CA HIS A 65 -4.18 -4.32 9.38
C HIS A 65 -3.70 -2.90 9.03
N PRO A 66 -3.09 -2.70 7.85
CA PRO A 66 -2.63 -1.38 7.41
C PRO A 66 -3.76 -0.42 6.99
N ILE A 67 -5.04 -0.82 7.16
CA ILE A 67 -6.19 0.09 6.99
C ILE A 67 -7.00 0.13 8.28
N ALA A 68 -7.72 1.22 8.49
CA ALA A 68 -8.64 1.34 9.61
C ALA A 68 -9.74 0.28 9.49
N TRP A 69 -10.15 -0.29 10.62
CA TRP A 69 -11.17 -1.35 10.65
C TRP A 69 -12.48 -0.93 9.97
N ARG A 70 -12.83 0.36 10.00
CA ARG A 70 -14.01 0.92 9.32
C ARG A 70 -13.90 0.80 7.81
N ASP A 71 -12.75 1.15 7.24
CA ASP A 71 -12.52 1.11 5.79
C ASP A 71 -12.58 -0.34 5.28
N ALA A 72 -11.99 -1.28 6.05
CA ALA A 72 -12.12 -2.71 5.80
C ALA A 72 -13.58 -3.18 5.88
N ASP A 73 -14.33 -2.68 6.86
CA ASP A 73 -15.74 -3.05 7.07
C ASP A 73 -16.63 -2.56 5.92
N TYR A 74 -16.47 -1.31 5.48
CA TYR A 74 -17.19 -0.76 4.34
C TYR A 74 -16.94 -1.57 3.07
N PHE A 75 -15.68 -1.92 2.79
CA PHE A 75 -15.35 -2.76 1.65
C PHE A 75 -16.01 -4.15 1.74
N ARG A 76 -15.94 -4.81 2.90
CA ARG A 76 -16.56 -6.14 3.10
C ARG A 76 -18.08 -6.11 2.95
N LYS A 77 -18.72 -5.04 3.44
CA LYS A 77 -20.17 -4.81 3.27
C LYS A 77 -20.52 -4.59 1.81
N TRP A 78 -19.77 -3.77 1.09
CA TRP A 78 -19.96 -3.56 -0.34
C TRP A 78 -19.81 -4.87 -1.13
N LEU A 79 -18.73 -5.61 -0.90
CA LEU A 79 -18.49 -6.92 -1.50
C LEU A 79 -19.62 -7.93 -1.24
N SER A 80 -20.29 -7.84 -0.09
CA SER A 80 -21.43 -8.70 0.25
C SER A 80 -22.74 -8.23 -0.39
N ARG A 81 -22.91 -6.92 -0.55
CA ARG A 81 -24.11 -6.32 -1.13
C ARG A 81 -24.15 -6.47 -2.66
N ASP A 82 -23.01 -6.29 -3.31
CA ASP A 82 -22.90 -6.26 -4.77
C ASP A 82 -21.59 -6.95 -5.21
N GLN A 83 -21.64 -8.28 -5.23
CA GLN A 83 -20.48 -9.10 -5.55
C GLN A 83 -20.04 -8.94 -7.01
N GLU A 84 -20.98 -8.68 -7.93
CA GLU A 84 -20.66 -8.56 -9.36
C GLU A 84 -20.01 -7.21 -9.68
N ALA A 85 -20.50 -6.10 -9.11
CA ALA A 85 -19.79 -4.83 -9.21
C ALA A 85 -18.40 -4.90 -8.57
N ALA A 86 -18.26 -5.58 -7.43
CA ALA A 86 -16.96 -5.81 -6.81
C ALA A 86 -16.03 -6.65 -7.69
N ARG A 87 -16.57 -7.66 -8.39
CA ARG A 87 -15.82 -8.48 -9.34
C ARG A 87 -15.28 -7.63 -10.49
N GLU A 88 -16.14 -6.83 -11.12
CA GLU A 88 -15.73 -5.97 -12.25
C GLU A 88 -14.70 -4.92 -11.83
N ALA A 89 -14.86 -4.33 -10.64
CA ALA A 89 -13.86 -3.44 -10.08
C ALA A 89 -12.52 -4.17 -9.89
N LEU A 90 -12.50 -5.30 -9.15
CA LEU A 90 -11.28 -6.06 -8.88
C LEU A 90 -10.57 -6.53 -10.16
N ARG A 91 -11.32 -6.82 -11.22
CA ARG A 91 -10.75 -7.19 -12.53
C ARG A 91 -9.77 -6.13 -13.05
N THR A 92 -10.02 -4.85 -12.80
CA THR A 92 -9.13 -3.75 -13.24
C THR A 92 -7.73 -3.84 -12.64
N ILE A 93 -7.58 -4.25 -11.38
CA ILE A 93 -6.28 -4.28 -10.68
C ILE A 93 -5.70 -5.69 -10.53
N TRP A 94 -6.49 -6.74 -10.69
CA TRP A 94 -6.04 -8.12 -10.43
C TRP A 94 -5.82 -8.97 -11.68
N THR A 95 -6.31 -8.57 -12.85
CA THR A 95 -6.17 -9.40 -14.07
C THR A 95 -4.70 -9.62 -14.45
N HIS A 96 -3.87 -8.60 -14.30
CA HIS A 96 -2.47 -8.66 -14.73
C HIS A 96 -1.53 -8.92 -13.56
N ALA A 97 -0.35 -9.47 -13.84
CA ALA A 97 0.66 -9.72 -12.83
C ALA A 97 1.26 -8.40 -12.28
N ASN A 98 1.21 -7.33 -13.07
CA ASN A 98 1.64 -5.99 -12.71
C ASN A 98 0.54 -4.99 -13.08
N LEU A 99 0.46 -3.89 -12.33
CA LEU A 99 -0.41 -2.77 -12.66
C LEU A 99 0.02 -2.08 -13.95
N ARG A 100 -0.97 -1.62 -14.68
CA ARG A 100 -0.84 -0.76 -15.86
C ARG A 100 -1.25 0.67 -15.51
N PRO A 101 -0.77 1.66 -16.28
CA PRO A 101 -1.31 3.01 -16.20
C PRO A 101 -2.83 2.99 -16.41
N GLY A 102 -3.57 3.61 -15.49
CA GLY A 102 -5.02 3.72 -15.47
C GLY A 102 -5.73 2.69 -14.58
N ASP A 103 -5.08 1.60 -14.16
CA ASP A 103 -5.76 0.51 -13.43
C ASP A 103 -6.33 0.98 -12.09
N ILE A 104 -5.56 1.75 -11.31
CA ILE A 104 -6.00 2.29 -10.02
C ILE A 104 -7.18 3.26 -10.23
N ARG A 105 -7.08 4.13 -11.24
CA ARG A 105 -8.13 5.09 -11.56
C ARG A 105 -9.41 4.40 -12.03
N ALA A 106 -9.30 3.34 -12.81
CA ALA A 106 -10.42 2.53 -13.27
C ALA A 106 -11.09 1.78 -12.11
N PHE A 107 -10.32 1.28 -11.15
CA PHE A 107 -10.84 0.72 -9.90
C PHE A 107 -11.57 1.78 -9.08
N SER A 108 -10.94 2.93 -8.83
CA SER A 108 -11.49 4.03 -8.02
C SER A 108 -12.86 4.50 -8.54
N LYS A 109 -13.06 4.56 -9.86
CA LYS A 109 -14.34 4.97 -10.47
C LYS A 109 -15.49 4.01 -10.16
N GLN A 110 -15.19 2.74 -9.91
CA GLN A 110 -16.17 1.70 -9.56
C GLN A 110 -16.31 1.51 -8.05
N PHE A 111 -15.38 2.08 -7.28
CA PHE A 111 -15.40 2.01 -5.83
C PHE A 111 -16.52 2.91 -5.29
N PRO A 112 -17.46 2.38 -4.48
CA PRO A 112 -18.62 3.18 -4.10
C PRO A 112 -18.21 4.39 -3.26
N PRO A 113 -18.73 5.60 -3.56
CA PRO A 113 -18.39 6.82 -2.81
C PRO A 113 -18.80 6.71 -1.33
N ASP A 114 -19.80 5.89 -1.01
CA ASP A 114 -20.36 5.71 0.34
C ASP A 114 -19.57 4.73 1.22
N THR A 115 -18.40 4.25 0.78
CA THR A 115 -17.58 3.28 1.52
C THR A 115 -16.64 3.91 2.57
N GLY A 116 -16.96 5.12 3.05
CA GLY A 116 -16.32 5.73 4.22
C GLY A 116 -16.12 7.25 4.10
N PRO A 117 -15.78 7.93 5.20
CA PRO A 117 -15.53 9.37 5.18
C PRO A 117 -14.17 9.69 4.56
N GLY A 118 -14.15 10.48 3.49
CA GLY A 118 -12.97 11.26 3.09
C GLY A 118 -12.35 10.92 1.73
N GLY A 119 -11.67 11.92 1.14
CA GLY A 119 -11.19 11.96 -0.25
C GLY A 119 -10.14 10.93 -0.67
N ALA A 120 -9.48 11.19 -1.80
CA ALA A 120 -8.64 10.21 -2.51
C ALA A 120 -7.64 9.44 -1.62
N GLY A 121 -7.04 10.09 -0.61
CA GLY A 121 -6.13 9.43 0.32
C GLY A 121 -6.76 8.29 1.14
N THR A 122 -8.02 8.40 1.56
CA THR A 122 -8.72 7.35 2.32
C THR A 122 -9.02 6.16 1.43
N ARG A 123 -9.58 6.40 0.23
CA ARG A 123 -9.84 5.33 -0.76
C ARG A 123 -8.55 4.61 -1.16
N LEU A 124 -7.48 5.37 -1.38
CA LEU A 124 -6.19 4.80 -1.75
C LEU A 124 -5.63 3.84 -0.69
N ARG A 125 -5.87 4.07 0.61
CA ARG A 125 -5.44 3.12 1.65
C ARG A 125 -6.02 1.73 1.39
N THR A 126 -7.34 1.63 1.18
CA THR A 126 -8.00 0.36 0.86
C THR A 126 -7.49 -0.24 -0.44
N ILE A 127 -7.41 0.57 -1.50
CA ILE A 127 -6.91 0.12 -2.81
C ILE A 127 -5.50 -0.45 -2.68
N SER A 128 -4.59 0.27 -2.03
CA SER A 128 -3.19 -0.14 -1.87
C SER A 128 -3.02 -1.46 -1.10
N VAL A 129 -3.93 -1.78 -0.17
CA VAL A 129 -3.93 -3.11 0.45
C VAL A 129 -4.38 -4.17 -0.54
N LEU A 130 -5.44 -3.94 -1.32
CA LEU A 130 -5.85 -4.88 -2.37
C LEU A 130 -4.73 -5.12 -3.40
N LEU A 131 -3.89 -4.11 -3.66
CA LEU A 131 -2.71 -4.23 -4.53
C LEU A 131 -1.63 -5.18 -3.97
N MET A 132 -1.59 -5.41 -2.66
CA MET A 132 -0.64 -6.36 -2.06
C MET A 132 -0.87 -7.80 -2.58
N ALA A 133 -2.04 -8.12 -3.15
CA ALA A 133 -2.30 -9.37 -3.86
C ALA A 133 -1.35 -9.60 -5.06
N LEU A 134 -0.80 -8.53 -5.62
CA LEU A 134 0.20 -8.56 -6.70
C LEU A 134 1.65 -8.68 -6.17
N GLY A 135 1.83 -8.67 -4.85
CA GLY A 135 3.13 -8.76 -4.20
C GLY A 135 3.43 -7.53 -3.35
N PRO A 136 3.48 -7.66 -2.01
CA PRO A 136 3.63 -6.52 -1.10
C PRO A 136 5.00 -5.81 -1.23
N ASN A 137 6.04 -6.51 -1.70
CA ASN A 137 7.36 -5.91 -1.96
C ASN A 137 7.37 -4.94 -3.15
N ARG A 138 6.40 -5.07 -4.07
CA ARG A 138 6.23 -4.22 -5.26
C ARG A 138 5.17 -3.16 -5.04
N TYR A 139 4.07 -3.55 -4.37
CA TYR A 139 2.89 -2.74 -4.13
C TYR A 139 2.56 -2.74 -2.64
N PRO A 140 3.35 -2.03 -1.81
CA PRO A 140 3.10 -1.95 -0.38
C PRO A 140 1.86 -1.08 -0.09
N PRO A 141 1.29 -1.19 1.12
CA PRO A 141 0.16 -0.36 1.53
C PRO A 141 0.56 1.11 1.61
N TYR A 142 -0.35 2.00 1.22
CA TYR A 142 -0.20 3.44 1.31
C TYR A 142 -0.63 3.93 2.69
N MET A 143 0.24 4.73 3.34
CA MET A 143 0.00 5.28 4.68
C MET A 143 0.15 6.79 4.66
N VAL A 144 -0.97 7.52 4.52
CA VAL A 144 -1.03 9.00 4.42
C VAL A 144 -0.23 9.70 5.54
N THR A 145 -0.43 9.30 6.80
CA THR A 145 0.13 10.01 7.97
C THR A 145 1.61 9.72 8.18
N ALA A 146 2.05 8.50 7.89
CA ALA A 146 3.46 8.11 7.98
C ALA A 146 4.27 8.70 6.83
N SER A 147 3.68 8.82 5.63
CA SER A 147 4.33 9.45 4.48
C SER A 147 4.46 10.96 4.69
N GLY A 148 3.43 11.65 5.18
CA GLY A 148 3.44 13.10 5.36
C GLY A 148 4.58 13.63 6.24
N LYS A 149 4.84 13.02 7.40
CA LYS A 149 5.88 13.49 8.33
C LYS A 149 7.30 13.39 7.75
N SER A 150 7.57 12.37 6.95
CA SER A 150 8.90 12.16 6.39
C SER A 150 9.14 12.89 5.08
N LEU A 151 8.08 13.08 4.29
CA LEU A 151 8.09 14.02 3.17
C LEU A 151 8.41 15.43 3.68
N GLU A 152 7.76 15.86 4.76
CA GLU A 152 8.03 17.15 5.42
C GLU A 152 9.48 17.24 5.93
N LYS A 153 9.93 16.24 6.71
CA LYS A 153 11.30 16.16 7.26
C LYS A 153 12.37 16.26 6.17
N LEU A 154 12.15 15.59 5.03
CA LEU A 154 13.05 15.62 3.88
C LEU A 154 12.84 16.84 2.97
N SER A 155 11.78 17.63 3.17
CA SER A 155 11.33 18.63 2.18
C SER A 155 11.20 18.04 0.78
N TYR A 156 10.65 16.84 0.72
CA TYR A 156 10.26 16.19 -0.51
C TYR A 156 9.04 16.91 -1.08
N ALA A 157 8.94 17.02 -2.42
CA ALA A 157 7.83 17.73 -3.03
C ALA A 157 6.50 17.02 -2.72
N ASP A 158 5.48 17.77 -2.33
CA ASP A 158 4.14 17.20 -2.13
C ASP A 158 3.55 16.69 -3.44
N ALA A 159 2.60 15.76 -3.32
CA ALA A 159 1.76 15.41 -4.46
C ALA A 159 0.91 16.62 -4.88
N PRO A 160 0.52 16.73 -6.17
CA PRO A 160 -0.34 17.81 -6.62
C PRO A 160 -1.62 17.94 -5.78
N ALA A 161 -2.02 19.18 -5.48
CA ALA A 161 -3.27 19.42 -4.78
C ALA A 161 -4.45 18.85 -5.58
N GLY A 162 -5.35 18.12 -4.91
CA GLY A 162 -6.47 17.46 -5.56
C GLY A 162 -6.10 16.23 -6.42
N ALA A 163 -4.88 15.71 -6.27
CA ALA A 163 -4.46 14.47 -6.95
C ALA A 163 -5.42 13.30 -6.65
N ASP A 164 -5.66 12.50 -7.67
CA ASP A 164 -6.44 11.27 -7.55
C ASP A 164 -5.61 10.11 -6.98
N GLU A 165 -6.24 8.96 -6.73
CA GLU A 165 -5.59 7.84 -6.05
C GLU A 165 -4.39 7.30 -6.82
N GLU A 166 -4.47 7.27 -8.14
CA GLU A 166 -3.37 6.80 -8.99
C GLU A 166 -2.16 7.74 -8.89
N THR A 167 -2.39 9.05 -9.01
CA THR A 167 -1.34 10.06 -8.92
C THR A 167 -0.70 10.05 -7.52
N LEU A 168 -1.51 9.96 -6.46
CA LEU A 168 -1.04 9.86 -5.09
C LEU A 168 -0.20 8.60 -4.87
N TYR A 169 -0.64 7.45 -5.39
CA TYR A 169 0.11 6.20 -5.24
C TYR A 169 1.43 6.23 -6.01
N GLY A 170 1.41 6.74 -7.25
CA GLY A 170 2.61 6.91 -8.06
C GLY A 170 3.65 7.80 -7.39
N HIS A 171 3.21 8.92 -6.81
CA HIS A 171 4.07 9.81 -6.02
C HIS A 171 4.69 9.11 -4.82
N ALA A 172 3.89 8.37 -4.05
CA ALA A 172 4.38 7.60 -2.92
C ALA A 172 5.39 6.52 -3.35
N MET A 173 5.14 5.79 -4.44
CA MET A 173 6.06 4.77 -4.94
C MET A 173 7.40 5.38 -5.39
N ALA A 174 7.36 6.52 -6.08
CA ALA A 174 8.58 7.23 -6.48
C ALA A 174 9.43 7.63 -5.27
N PHE A 175 8.79 8.11 -4.19
CA PHE A 175 9.48 8.42 -2.95
C PHE A 175 10.11 7.17 -2.29
N LEU A 176 9.40 6.05 -2.25
CA LEU A 176 9.94 4.79 -1.71
C LEU A 176 11.11 4.27 -2.54
N ASP A 177 11.05 4.38 -3.86
CA ASP A 177 12.14 4.01 -4.76
C ASP A 177 13.37 4.88 -4.54
N GLU A 178 13.19 6.19 -4.36
CA GLU A 178 14.30 7.09 -4.02
C GLU A 178 14.90 6.69 -2.67
N LEU A 179 14.09 6.43 -1.64
CA LEU A 179 14.59 6.00 -0.33
C LEU A 179 15.45 4.71 -0.43
N VAL A 180 15.02 3.72 -1.20
CA VAL A 180 15.81 2.51 -1.46
C VAL A 180 17.11 2.82 -2.19
N SER A 181 17.06 3.66 -3.23
CA SER A 181 18.26 4.06 -3.99
C SER A 181 19.30 4.75 -3.10
N ARG A 182 18.86 5.73 -2.30
CA ARG A 182 19.73 6.51 -1.40
C ARG A 182 20.33 5.63 -0.31
N ALA A 183 19.56 4.69 0.24
CA ALA A 183 20.07 3.74 1.21
C ALA A 183 21.19 2.87 0.61
N LYS A 184 20.99 2.38 -0.62
CA LYS A 184 21.99 1.60 -1.36
C LYS A 184 23.26 2.40 -1.66
N GLU A 185 23.14 3.66 -2.05
CA GLU A 185 24.27 4.58 -2.25
C GLU A 185 25.12 4.73 -0.97
N GLN A 186 24.48 4.64 0.21
CA GLN A 186 25.16 4.66 1.51
C GLN A 186 25.56 3.27 2.03
N ARG A 187 25.50 2.24 1.17
CA ARG A 187 25.83 0.86 1.50
C ARG A 187 25.01 0.31 2.67
N LEU A 188 23.79 0.79 2.85
CA LEU A 188 22.83 0.17 3.76
C LEU A 188 22.21 -1.05 3.07
N GLU A 189 22.11 -2.16 3.79
CA GLU A 189 21.42 -3.36 3.30
C GLU A 189 19.89 -3.19 3.31
N ARG A 190 19.36 -2.31 4.18
CA ARG A 190 17.93 -2.06 4.34
C ARG A 190 17.62 -0.55 4.32
N PRO A 191 16.52 -0.13 3.69
CA PRO A 191 15.49 -0.95 3.05
C PRO A 191 15.94 -1.54 1.70
N ALA A 192 15.65 -2.82 1.47
CA ALA A 192 16.00 -3.53 0.24
C ALA A 192 14.92 -3.44 -0.85
N ASN A 193 13.69 -3.08 -0.48
CA ASN A 193 12.54 -3.00 -1.38
C ASN A 193 11.49 -1.99 -0.86
N ARG A 194 10.43 -1.76 -1.64
CA ARG A 194 9.37 -0.79 -1.32
C ARG A 194 8.62 -1.12 -0.02
N LEU A 195 8.42 -2.41 0.31
CA LEU A 195 7.75 -2.78 1.57
C LEU A 195 8.57 -2.39 2.78
N GLU A 196 9.89 -2.62 2.74
CA GLU A 196 10.79 -2.21 3.81
C GLU A 196 10.86 -0.70 3.91
N ALA A 197 10.98 0.00 2.78
CA ALA A 197 11.00 1.45 2.73
C ALA A 197 9.72 2.06 3.31
N GLN A 198 8.55 1.49 2.96
CA GLN A 198 7.26 1.88 3.52
C GLN A 198 7.20 1.62 5.03
N SER A 199 7.80 0.54 5.50
CA SER A 199 7.75 0.11 6.90
C SER A 199 8.65 0.92 7.83
N ILE A 200 9.59 1.69 7.28
CA ILE A 200 10.47 2.59 8.01
C ILE A 200 10.23 4.06 7.67
N VAL A 201 9.19 4.36 6.89
CA VAL A 201 8.95 5.72 6.42
C VAL A 201 8.73 6.71 7.55
N TRP A 202 8.48 6.28 8.79
CA TRP A 202 8.14 7.14 9.91
C TRP A 202 9.32 7.50 10.84
N VAL A 203 10.55 7.04 10.55
CA VAL A 203 11.72 7.15 11.44
C VAL A 203 12.44 8.51 11.45
#